data_AF-A0A534PK63-F1
#
_entry.id   AF-A0A534PK63-F1
#
_cell.length_a   1.000
_cell.length_b   1.000
_cell.length_c   1.000
_cell.angle_alpha   90.00
_cell.angle_beta   90.00
_cell.angle_gamma   90.00
#
_symmetry.space_group_name_H-M   'P 1'
#
loop_
_entity.id
_entity.type
_entity.pdbx_description
1 polymer ?
#
loop_
_entity_poly.entity_id
_entity_poly.type
_entity_poly.pdbx_seq_one_letter_code
_entity_poly.pdbx_strand_id
1 'polypeptide(L)'
;MPHPTAIISRGSDIAPPEVVAAAREDRFLDLLRTYPERPPSDTFRQVAQLIDEGPFAERDRAEYWIGSARLAAGDRAGARVWFGRLARDYPGSVWEERSWLGLGDAAAQERDYGGALSWYRKAGSAGDAAVRELARINTGQALLLRRRQRIAWAAGLFGLTIAVFFGWTGRRASLRPLPPETHIVLPVLAVLAVLSVKVDPAPRRAILELCAGGAVLSLLSGMRLSALKPRLPARAVHAALALAALACLAYVAVYRGDLIGMVQETFRTGPE
;
A
#
# COMPACT_ATOMS: atom_id res chain seq x y z
N MET A 1 -18.86 -23.77 76.95
CA MET A 1 -19.84 -23.34 75.93
C MET A 1 -19.06 -22.87 74.71
N PRO A 2 -18.85 -23.71 73.68
CA PRO A 2 -18.16 -23.30 72.47
C PRO A 2 -19.10 -22.52 71.55
N HIS A 3 -18.62 -21.41 70.98
CA HIS A 3 -19.34 -20.64 69.98
C HIS A 3 -19.28 -21.34 68.61
N PRO A 4 -20.41 -21.55 67.91
CA PRO A 4 -20.40 -22.09 66.57
C PRO A 4 -19.90 -21.02 65.59
N THR A 5 -18.73 -21.27 65.00
CA THR A 5 -18.19 -20.49 63.88
C THR A 5 -19.00 -20.83 62.63
N ALA A 6 -19.91 -19.94 62.24
CA ALA A 6 -20.65 -20.08 60.99
C ALA A 6 -19.68 -19.92 59.81
N ILE A 7 -19.36 -21.03 59.16
CA ILE A 7 -18.67 -21.07 57.86
C ILE A 7 -19.69 -20.58 56.82
N ILE A 8 -19.64 -19.28 56.51
CA ILE A 8 -20.34 -18.72 55.35
C ILE A 8 -19.64 -19.25 54.12
N SER A 9 -20.19 -20.33 53.57
CA SER A 9 -19.86 -20.83 52.24
C SER A 9 -20.13 -19.70 51.24
N ARG A 10 -19.07 -19.01 50.79
CA ARG A 10 -19.10 -18.19 49.57
C ARG A 10 -19.40 -19.12 48.40
N GLY A 11 -20.69 -19.40 48.18
CA GLY A 11 -21.17 -19.84 46.89
C GLY A 11 -20.66 -18.83 45.88
N SER A 12 -19.90 -19.30 44.90
CA SER A 12 -19.41 -18.48 43.81
C SER A 12 -20.61 -17.89 43.06
N ASP A 13 -20.94 -16.63 43.33
CA ASP A 13 -21.90 -15.82 42.59
C ASP A 13 -21.34 -15.56 41.17
N ILE A 14 -21.24 -16.63 40.38
CA ILE A 14 -20.95 -16.51 38.96
C ILE A 14 -22.25 -16.02 38.33
N ALA A 15 -22.25 -14.76 37.90
CA ALA A 15 -23.37 -14.19 37.19
C ALA A 15 -23.81 -15.11 36.04
N PRO A 16 -25.12 -15.23 35.75
CA PRO A 16 -25.60 -16.06 34.66
C PRO A 16 -24.88 -15.74 33.35
N PRO A 17 -24.60 -16.72 32.47
CA PRO A 17 -23.87 -16.50 31.22
C PRO A 17 -24.44 -15.37 30.35
N GLU A 18 -25.77 -15.21 30.37
CA GLU A 18 -26.49 -14.15 29.66
C GLU A 18 -26.15 -12.75 30.19
N VAL A 19 -26.06 -12.59 31.51
CA VAL A 19 -25.67 -11.32 32.15
C VAL A 19 -24.23 -10.97 31.80
N VAL A 20 -23.35 -11.97 31.78
CA VAL A 20 -21.94 -11.77 31.39
C VAL A 20 -21.84 -11.40 29.90
N ALA A 21 -22.61 -12.04 29.02
CA ALA A 21 -22.64 -11.72 27.59
C ALA A 21 -23.16 -10.30 27.32
N ALA A 22 -24.23 -9.87 28.00
CA ALA A 22 -24.76 -8.51 27.90
C ALA A 22 -23.75 -7.46 28.38
N ALA A 23 -23.07 -7.70 29.51
CA ALA A 23 -22.03 -6.80 30.01
C ALA A 23 -20.84 -6.66 29.03
N ARG A 24 -20.50 -7.73 28.29
CA ARG A 24 -19.48 -7.66 27.24
C ARG A 24 -19.96 -6.81 26.07
N GLU A 25 -21.21 -6.95 25.65
CA GLU A 25 -21.79 -6.14 24.57
C GLU A 25 -21.79 -4.65 24.93
N ASP A 26 -22.24 -4.29 26.13
CA ASP A 26 -22.19 -2.90 26.62
C ASP A 26 -20.77 -2.34 26.60
N ARG A 27 -19.80 -3.16 27.02
CA ARG A 27 -18.38 -2.78 26.97
C ARG A 27 -17.88 -2.58 25.54
N PHE A 28 -18.31 -3.41 24.59
CA PHE A 28 -17.98 -3.21 23.18
C PHE A 28 -18.53 -1.88 22.65
N LEU A 29 -19.80 -1.58 22.92
CA LEU A 29 -20.43 -0.34 22.48
C LEU A 29 -19.76 0.90 23.11
N ASP A 30 -19.36 0.82 24.38
CA ASP A 30 -18.60 1.90 25.03
C ASP A 30 -17.24 2.13 24.36
N LEU A 31 -16.52 1.05 24.02
CA LEU A 31 -15.24 1.13 23.31
C LEU A 31 -15.39 1.80 21.94
N LEU A 32 -16.48 1.54 21.21
CA LEU A 32 -16.76 2.20 19.93
C LEU A 32 -17.03 3.70 20.10
N ARG A 33 -17.84 4.07 21.11
CA ARG A 33 -18.21 5.46 21.38
C ARG A 33 -17.01 6.32 21.77
N THR A 34 -16.13 5.75 22.58
CA THR A 34 -14.95 6.43 23.14
C THR A 34 -13.68 6.24 22.30
N TYR A 35 -13.78 5.58 21.13
CA TYR A 35 -12.66 5.33 20.24
C TYR A 35 -11.83 6.58 19.89
N PRO A 36 -12.43 7.76 19.58
CA PRO A 36 -11.65 8.95 19.21
C PRO A 36 -10.80 9.52 20.35
N GLU A 37 -11.07 9.13 21.61
CA GLU A 37 -10.43 9.68 22.80
C GLU A 37 -9.12 8.96 23.16
N ARG A 38 -8.79 7.86 22.48
CA ARG A 38 -7.70 6.96 22.85
C ARG A 38 -6.79 6.62 21.66
N PRO A 39 -5.52 6.24 21.91
CA PRO A 39 -4.68 5.67 20.87
C PRO A 39 -5.36 4.43 20.24
N PRO A 40 -5.38 4.29 18.90
CA PRO A 40 -6.04 3.17 18.24
C PRO A 40 -5.55 1.79 18.72
N SER A 41 -4.25 1.67 19.01
CA SER A 41 -3.63 0.44 19.52
C SER A 41 -4.23 -0.04 20.85
N ASP A 42 -4.61 0.87 21.74
CA ASP A 42 -5.23 0.53 23.02
C ASP A 42 -6.65 0.00 22.83
N THR A 43 -7.43 0.63 21.95
CA THR A 43 -8.78 0.15 21.63
C THR A 43 -8.73 -1.20 20.91
N PHE A 44 -7.77 -1.41 20.00
CA PHE A 44 -7.59 -2.71 19.34
C PHE A 44 -7.29 -3.82 20.35
N ARG A 45 -6.44 -3.56 21.34
CA ARG A 45 -6.13 -4.52 22.40
C ARG A 45 -7.37 -4.86 23.23
N GLN A 46 -8.14 -3.84 23.63
CA GLN A 46 -9.34 -4.02 24.46
C GLN A 46 -10.45 -4.77 23.72
N VAL A 47 -10.69 -4.46 22.45
CA VAL A 47 -11.68 -5.18 21.64
C VAL A 47 -11.23 -6.62 21.39
N ALA A 48 -9.94 -6.85 21.10
CA ALA A 48 -9.42 -8.22 20.94
C ALA A 48 -9.58 -9.04 22.23
N GLN A 49 -9.23 -8.47 23.38
CA GLN A 49 -9.41 -9.10 24.68
C GLN A 49 -10.89 -9.44 24.94
N LEU A 50 -11.80 -8.51 24.65
CA LEU A 50 -13.24 -8.71 24.83
C LEU A 50 -13.78 -9.87 23.97
N ILE A 51 -13.28 -10.01 22.74
CA ILE A 51 -13.62 -11.11 21.83
C ILE A 51 -13.09 -12.45 22.37
N ASP A 52 -11.86 -12.46 22.90
CA ASP A 52 -11.24 -13.68 23.43
C ASP A 52 -11.81 -14.07 24.81
N GLU A 53 -12.41 -13.13 25.56
CA GLU A 53 -13.11 -13.37 26.83
C GLU A 53 -14.41 -14.20 26.68
N GLY A 54 -15.02 -14.26 25.50
CA GLY A 54 -16.15 -15.14 25.23
C GLY A 54 -17.20 -14.59 24.25
N PRO A 55 -18.31 -15.32 24.06
CA PRO A 55 -19.38 -14.90 23.16
C PRO A 55 -20.19 -13.72 23.73
N PHE A 56 -20.71 -12.89 22.81
CA PHE A 56 -21.71 -11.84 23.01
C PHE A 56 -22.40 -11.56 21.67
N ALA A 57 -23.56 -10.90 21.67
CA ALA A 57 -24.42 -10.80 20.48
C ALA A 57 -23.72 -10.14 19.28
N GLU A 58 -23.02 -9.04 19.51
CA GLU A 58 -22.35 -8.24 18.46
C GLU A 58 -20.89 -8.69 18.20
N ARG A 59 -20.54 -9.95 18.48
CA ARG A 59 -19.14 -10.41 18.37
C ARG A 59 -18.64 -10.43 16.93
N ASP A 60 -19.48 -10.79 15.97
CA ASP A 60 -19.15 -10.74 14.54
C ASP A 60 -18.89 -9.30 14.05
N ARG A 61 -19.71 -8.34 14.51
CA ARG A 61 -19.49 -6.91 14.29
C ARG A 61 -18.20 -6.43 14.93
N ALA A 62 -17.87 -6.90 16.14
CA ALA A 62 -16.63 -6.54 16.80
C ALA A 62 -15.40 -7.02 16.03
N GLU A 63 -15.44 -8.26 15.52
CA GLU A 63 -14.39 -8.82 14.66
C GLU A 63 -14.25 -8.05 13.33
N TYR A 64 -15.37 -7.67 12.71
CA TYR A 64 -15.38 -6.80 11.53
C TYR A 64 -14.78 -5.42 11.81
N TRP A 65 -15.18 -4.81 12.93
CA TRP A 65 -14.77 -3.46 13.30
C TRP A 65 -13.26 -3.40 13.54
N ILE A 66 -12.69 -4.34 14.32
CA ILE A 66 -11.24 -4.36 14.57
C ILE A 66 -10.45 -4.63 13.28
N GLY A 67 -10.95 -5.49 12.38
CA GLY A 67 -10.37 -5.70 11.06
C GLY A 67 -10.33 -4.42 10.23
N SER A 68 -11.45 -3.70 10.19
CA SER A 68 -11.60 -2.43 9.46
C SER A 68 -10.72 -1.32 10.04
N ALA A 69 -10.67 -1.22 11.37
CA ALA A 69 -9.86 -0.21 12.05
C ALA A 69 -8.36 -0.47 11.88
N ARG A 70 -7.92 -1.73 11.91
CA ARG A 70 -6.54 -2.11 11.56
C ARG A 70 -6.20 -1.79 10.11
N LEU A 71 -7.12 -2.04 9.18
CA LEU A 71 -6.93 -1.69 7.78
C LEU A 71 -6.76 -0.18 7.58
N ALA A 72 -7.59 0.62 8.25
CA ALA A 72 -7.48 2.08 8.24
C ALA A 72 -6.15 2.57 8.86
N ALA A 73 -5.64 1.87 9.87
CA ALA A 73 -4.32 2.12 10.46
C ALA A 73 -3.14 1.63 9.61
N GLY A 74 -3.39 0.99 8.46
CA GLY A 74 -2.37 0.44 7.58
C GLY A 74 -1.84 -0.95 7.98
N ASP A 75 -2.36 -1.56 9.05
CA ASP A 75 -2.06 -2.93 9.48
C ASP A 75 -2.87 -3.94 8.66
N ARG A 76 -2.44 -4.14 7.42
CA ARG A 76 -3.09 -5.01 6.43
C ARG A 76 -3.04 -6.49 6.82
N ALA A 77 -1.92 -6.90 7.41
CA ALA A 77 -1.75 -8.27 7.89
C ALA A 77 -2.71 -8.57 9.05
N GLY A 78 -2.77 -7.69 10.06
CA GLY A 78 -3.73 -7.83 11.16
C GLY A 78 -5.18 -7.76 10.68
N ALA A 79 -5.51 -6.84 9.76
CA ALA A 79 -6.84 -6.75 9.17
C ALA A 79 -7.28 -8.07 8.51
N ARG A 80 -6.40 -8.68 7.69
CA ARG A 80 -6.67 -10.00 7.06
C ARG A 80 -6.94 -11.10 8.07
N VAL A 81 -6.19 -11.12 9.19
CA VAL A 81 -6.38 -12.12 10.24
C VAL A 81 -7.80 -12.00 10.82
N TRP A 82 -8.24 -10.78 11.14
CA TRP A 82 -9.57 -10.55 11.71
C TRP A 82 -10.70 -10.81 10.71
N PHE A 83 -10.60 -10.33 9.48
CA PHE A 83 -11.61 -10.63 8.44
C PHE A 83 -11.66 -12.13 8.11
N GLY A 84 -10.51 -12.81 8.08
CA GLY A 84 -10.44 -14.26 7.88
C GLY A 84 -11.02 -15.05 9.04
N ARG A 85 -10.84 -14.58 10.29
CA ARG A 85 -11.50 -15.16 11.47
C ARG A 85 -13.01 -15.01 11.38
N LEU A 86 -13.49 -13.80 11.12
CA LEU A 86 -14.92 -13.49 10.95
C LEU A 86 -15.59 -14.40 9.92
N ALA A 87 -14.98 -14.58 8.74
CA ALA A 87 -15.53 -15.43 7.70
C ALA A 87 -15.52 -16.93 8.02
N ARG A 88 -14.65 -17.39 8.94
CA ARG A 88 -14.65 -18.79 9.40
C ARG A 88 -15.62 -19.02 10.55
N ASP A 89 -15.65 -18.09 11.50
CA ASP A 89 -16.38 -18.24 12.76
C ASP A 89 -17.87 -17.88 12.59
N TYR A 90 -18.21 -17.02 11.61
CA TYR A 90 -19.58 -16.52 11.37
C TYR A 90 -20.01 -16.59 9.89
N PRO A 91 -20.07 -17.80 9.30
CA PRO A 91 -20.56 -17.96 7.94
C PRO A 91 -22.03 -17.51 7.83
N GLY A 92 -22.33 -16.66 6.86
CA GLY A 92 -23.67 -16.09 6.62
C GLY A 92 -23.98 -14.82 7.43
N SER A 93 -23.06 -14.34 8.27
CA SER A 93 -23.22 -13.02 8.90
C SER A 93 -23.19 -11.90 7.85
N VAL A 94 -24.00 -10.85 8.04
CA VAL A 94 -23.95 -9.63 7.21
C VAL A 94 -22.55 -9.01 7.23
N TRP A 95 -21.81 -9.19 8.33
CA TRP A 95 -20.43 -8.71 8.46
C TRP A 95 -19.42 -9.57 7.71
N GLU A 96 -19.71 -10.85 7.45
CA GLU A 96 -18.88 -11.70 6.59
C GLU A 96 -18.79 -11.08 5.19
N GLU A 97 -19.93 -10.73 4.60
CA GLU A 97 -19.97 -10.20 3.23
C GLU A 97 -19.20 -8.88 3.11
N ARG A 98 -19.33 -8.01 4.13
CA ARG A 98 -18.58 -6.75 4.23
C ARG A 98 -17.08 -7.00 4.43
N SER A 99 -16.70 -8.06 5.12
CA SER A 99 -15.29 -8.42 5.32
C SER A 99 -14.58 -8.74 3.99
N TRP A 100 -15.31 -9.24 2.98
CA TRP A 100 -14.72 -9.50 1.66
C TRP A 100 -14.28 -8.22 0.95
N LEU A 101 -15.00 -7.10 1.15
CA LEU A 101 -14.55 -5.79 0.68
C LEU A 101 -13.26 -5.39 1.40
N GLY A 102 -13.21 -5.54 2.72
CA GLY A 102 -12.01 -5.23 3.52
C GLY A 102 -10.78 -6.08 3.12
N LEU A 103 -10.97 -7.36 2.81
CA LEU A 103 -9.92 -8.23 2.28
C LEU A 103 -9.45 -7.78 0.89
N GLY A 104 -10.37 -7.36 0.03
CA GLY A 104 -10.06 -6.79 -1.28
C GLY A 104 -9.26 -5.49 -1.16
N ASP A 105 -9.67 -4.60 -0.27
CA ASP A 105 -9.01 -3.32 0.00
C ASP A 105 -7.60 -3.54 0.58
N ALA A 106 -7.44 -4.50 1.51
CA ALA A 106 -6.14 -4.88 2.04
C ALA A 106 -5.20 -5.35 0.92
N ALA A 107 -5.67 -6.22 0.03
CA ALA A 107 -4.89 -6.70 -1.12
C ALA A 107 -4.57 -5.57 -2.11
N ALA A 108 -5.52 -4.67 -2.39
CA ALA A 108 -5.32 -3.54 -3.28
C ALA A 108 -4.25 -2.57 -2.74
N GLN A 109 -4.24 -2.29 -1.44
CA GLN A 109 -3.22 -1.46 -0.81
C GLN A 109 -1.81 -2.11 -0.84
N GLU A 110 -1.72 -3.44 -0.90
CA GLU A 110 -0.46 -4.17 -1.10
C GLU A 110 -0.02 -4.24 -2.57
N ARG A 111 -0.78 -3.60 -3.48
CA ARG A 111 -0.61 -3.69 -4.93
C ARG A 111 -0.76 -5.12 -5.48
N ASP A 112 -1.38 -6.02 -4.70
CA ASP A 112 -1.89 -7.30 -5.19
C ASP A 112 -3.29 -7.11 -5.76
N TYR A 113 -3.36 -6.47 -6.93
CA TYR A 113 -4.63 -6.26 -7.60
C TYR A 113 -5.24 -7.56 -8.13
N GLY A 114 -4.45 -8.64 -8.26
CA GLY A 114 -4.98 -9.96 -8.60
C GLY A 114 -5.83 -10.52 -7.47
N GLY A 115 -5.28 -10.52 -6.26
CA GLY A 115 -5.99 -10.86 -5.03
C GLY A 115 -7.19 -9.95 -4.77
N ALA A 116 -7.02 -8.63 -4.90
CA ALA A 116 -8.11 -7.67 -4.72
C ALA A 116 -9.31 -7.96 -5.63
N LEU A 117 -9.07 -8.20 -6.92
CA LEU A 117 -10.11 -8.53 -7.88
C LEU A 117 -10.79 -9.88 -7.61
N SER A 118 -10.11 -10.81 -6.94
CA SER A 118 -10.74 -12.08 -6.52
C SER A 118 -11.72 -11.85 -5.37
N TRP A 119 -11.34 -11.03 -4.38
CA TRP A 119 -12.19 -10.67 -3.24
C TRP A 119 -13.37 -9.80 -3.64
N TYR A 120 -13.17 -8.78 -4.48
CA TYR A 120 -14.28 -7.97 -4.98
C TYR A 120 -15.25 -8.79 -5.84
N ARG A 121 -14.78 -9.79 -6.57
CA ARG A 121 -15.68 -10.71 -7.29
C ARG A 121 -16.55 -11.52 -6.33
N LYS A 122 -15.97 -11.99 -5.21
CA LYS A 122 -16.72 -12.66 -4.14
C LYS A 122 -17.75 -11.71 -3.50
N ALA A 123 -17.36 -10.45 -3.23
CA ALA A 123 -18.27 -9.41 -2.76
C ALA A 123 -19.37 -9.05 -3.77
N GLY A 124 -19.11 -9.20 -5.07
CA GLY A 124 -20.12 -9.04 -6.12
C GLY A 124 -21.26 -10.08 -6.06
N SER A 125 -21.06 -11.22 -5.40
CA SER A 125 -22.09 -12.24 -5.15
C SER A 125 -22.72 -12.17 -3.77
N ALA A 126 -22.44 -11.12 -2.98
CA ALA A 126 -23.05 -10.90 -1.66
C ALA A 126 -24.58 -10.74 -1.74
N GLY A 127 -25.29 -11.14 -0.69
CA GLY A 127 -26.72 -10.89 -0.52
C GLY A 127 -27.05 -9.42 -0.27
N ASP A 128 -26.18 -8.69 0.44
CA ASP A 128 -26.31 -7.25 0.67
C ASP A 128 -26.07 -6.44 -0.63
N ALA A 129 -27.07 -5.65 -1.03
CA ALA A 129 -27.01 -4.81 -2.22
C ALA A 129 -25.92 -3.72 -2.14
N ALA A 130 -25.69 -3.17 -0.95
CA ALA A 130 -24.64 -2.17 -0.74
C ALA A 130 -23.25 -2.79 -0.94
N VAL A 131 -23.05 -4.03 -0.48
CA VAL A 131 -21.79 -4.75 -0.68
C VAL A 131 -21.53 -5.02 -2.16
N ARG A 132 -22.54 -5.44 -2.92
CA ARG A 132 -22.42 -5.65 -4.37
C ARG A 132 -22.09 -4.36 -5.13
N GLU A 133 -22.68 -3.24 -4.74
CA GLU A 133 -22.41 -1.94 -5.38
C GLU A 133 -20.97 -1.49 -5.13
N LEU A 134 -20.53 -1.52 -3.88
CA LEU A 134 -19.16 -1.18 -3.50
C LEU A 134 -18.15 -2.11 -4.18
N ALA A 135 -18.44 -3.40 -4.28
CA ALA A 135 -17.62 -4.36 -5.00
C ALA A 135 -17.44 -3.99 -6.48
N ARG A 136 -18.50 -3.50 -7.14
CA ARG A 136 -18.44 -3.06 -8.55
C ARG A 136 -17.54 -1.83 -8.71
N ILE A 137 -17.72 -0.83 -7.86
CA ILE A 137 -16.91 0.39 -7.84
C ILE A 137 -15.44 0.04 -7.61
N ASN A 138 -15.15 -0.75 -6.58
CA ASN A 138 -13.79 -1.13 -6.21
C ASN A 138 -13.13 -2.02 -7.27
N THR A 139 -13.89 -2.88 -7.96
CA THR A 139 -13.40 -3.64 -9.12
C THR A 139 -12.91 -2.71 -10.23
N GLY A 140 -13.68 -1.68 -10.56
CA GLY A 140 -13.28 -0.68 -11.55
C GLY A 140 -11.98 0.03 -11.18
N GLN A 141 -11.86 0.47 -9.93
CA GLN A 141 -10.65 1.11 -9.42
C GLN A 141 -9.45 0.16 -9.44
N ALA A 142 -9.61 -1.08 -8.97
CA ALA A 142 -8.54 -2.08 -8.97
C ALA A 142 -8.05 -2.43 -10.39
N LEU A 143 -8.93 -2.47 -11.39
CA LEU A 143 -8.53 -2.66 -12.78
C LEU A 143 -7.68 -1.51 -13.32
N LEU A 144 -8.04 -0.26 -13.01
CA LEU A 144 -7.25 0.91 -13.38
C LEU A 144 -5.86 0.88 -12.73
N LEU A 145 -5.80 0.58 -11.43
CA LEU A 145 -4.54 0.45 -10.69
C LEU A 145 -3.66 -0.69 -11.23
N ARG A 146 -4.25 -1.85 -11.54
CA ARG A 146 -3.55 -2.98 -12.18
C ARG A 146 -3.01 -2.60 -13.56
N ARG A 147 -3.77 -1.85 -14.34
CA ARG A 147 -3.31 -1.35 -15.65
C ARG A 147 -2.11 -0.41 -15.47
N ARG A 148 -2.17 0.53 -14.52
CA ARG A 148 -1.04 1.42 -14.19
C ARG A 148 0.19 0.64 -13.76
N GLN A 149 0.05 -0.36 -12.90
CA GLN A 149 1.15 -1.24 -12.49
C GLN A 149 1.79 -1.96 -13.68
N ARG A 150 0.98 -2.52 -14.59
CA ARG A 150 1.48 -3.18 -15.81
C ARG A 150 2.24 -2.21 -16.71
N ILE A 151 1.72 -0.99 -16.90
CA ILE A 151 2.42 0.05 -17.66
C ILE A 151 3.75 0.42 -16.98
N ALA A 152 3.77 0.55 -15.66
CA ALA A 152 4.99 0.84 -14.91
C ALA A 152 6.02 -0.27 -15.04
N TRP A 153 5.60 -1.54 -14.99
CA TRP A 153 6.47 -2.68 -15.20
C TRP A 153 7.01 -2.73 -16.63
N ALA A 154 6.17 -2.49 -17.63
CA ALA A 154 6.58 -2.43 -19.02
C ALA A 154 7.58 -1.28 -19.27
N ALA A 155 7.32 -0.09 -18.72
CA ALA A 155 8.23 1.05 -18.78
C ALA A 155 9.55 0.75 -18.08
N GLY A 156 9.52 0.16 -16.89
CA GLY A 156 10.73 -0.24 -16.16
C GLY A 156 11.57 -1.25 -16.93
N LEU A 157 10.93 -2.28 -17.51
CA LEU A 157 11.61 -3.27 -18.36
C LEU A 157 12.23 -2.61 -19.59
N PHE A 158 11.48 -1.73 -20.27
CA PHE A 158 11.97 -1.02 -21.45
C PHE A 158 13.12 -0.05 -21.15
N GLY A 159 13.04 0.70 -20.05
CA GLY A 159 14.16 1.55 -19.60
C GLY A 159 15.40 0.72 -19.25
N LEU A 160 15.21 -0.44 -18.60
CA LEU A 160 16.30 -1.36 -18.26
C LEU A 160 16.96 -1.95 -19.50
N THR A 161 16.20 -2.37 -20.52
CA THR A 161 16.78 -2.91 -21.76
C THR A 161 17.64 -1.87 -22.48
N ILE A 162 17.20 -0.60 -22.51
CA ILE A 162 18.01 0.50 -23.07
C ILE A 162 19.28 0.72 -22.25
N ALA A 163 19.19 0.75 -20.93
CA ALA A 163 20.35 0.92 -20.06
C ALA A 163 21.36 -0.22 -20.23
N VAL A 164 20.90 -1.48 -20.29
CA VAL A 164 21.74 -2.65 -20.55
C VAL A 164 22.37 -2.57 -21.95
N PHE A 165 21.62 -2.13 -22.96
CA PHE A 165 22.14 -1.92 -24.30
C PHE A 165 23.25 -0.87 -24.35
N PHE A 166 23.08 0.25 -23.63
CA PHE A 166 24.14 1.26 -23.48
C PHE A 166 25.36 0.71 -22.76
N GLY A 167 25.15 0.03 -21.63
CA GLY A 167 26.23 -0.57 -20.86
C GLY A 167 27.00 -1.62 -21.66
N TRP A 168 26.32 -2.53 -22.33
CA TRP A 168 26.92 -3.62 -23.12
C TRP A 168 27.78 -3.09 -24.26
N THR A 169 27.26 -2.12 -25.03
CA THR A 169 28.00 -1.54 -26.15
C THR A 169 29.11 -0.59 -25.69
N GLY A 170 28.96 0.02 -24.52
CA GLY A 170 29.95 0.89 -23.88
C GLY A 170 31.03 0.17 -23.07
N ARG A 171 30.99 -1.16 -22.89
CA ARG A 171 31.95 -1.91 -22.04
C ARG A 171 33.42 -1.75 -22.44
N ARG A 172 33.69 -1.41 -23.71
CA ARG A 172 35.05 -1.19 -24.22
C ARG A 172 35.57 0.22 -23.95
N ALA A 173 34.72 1.14 -23.49
CA ALA A 173 35.14 2.48 -23.13
C ALA A 173 35.83 2.48 -21.76
N SER A 174 36.96 3.17 -21.65
CA SER A 174 37.57 3.47 -20.36
C SER A 174 36.62 4.35 -19.54
N LEU A 175 36.45 4.05 -18.26
CA LEU A 175 35.71 4.90 -17.31
C LEU A 175 36.46 6.20 -16.97
N ARG A 176 37.73 6.31 -17.37
CA ARG A 176 38.57 7.48 -17.16
C ARG A 176 39.18 7.97 -18.47
N PRO A 177 39.02 9.26 -18.81
CA PRO A 177 38.21 10.27 -18.12
C PRO A 177 36.69 10.00 -18.23
N LEU A 178 35.89 10.59 -17.34
CA LEU A 178 34.43 10.51 -17.42
C LEU A 178 33.92 11.17 -18.72
N PRO A 179 32.80 10.72 -19.29
CA PRO A 179 32.20 11.38 -20.43
C PRO A 179 31.87 12.85 -20.13
N PRO A 180 32.10 13.77 -21.08
CA PRO A 180 31.85 15.21 -20.87
C PRO A 180 30.39 15.51 -20.53
N GLU A 181 29.44 14.73 -21.05
CA GLU A 181 28.03 14.90 -20.76
C GLU A 181 27.73 14.65 -19.27
N THR A 182 28.42 13.68 -18.66
CA THR A 182 28.26 13.38 -17.22
C THR A 182 28.75 14.52 -16.35
N HIS A 183 29.82 15.22 -16.75
CA HIS A 183 30.32 16.39 -16.03
C HIS A 183 29.31 17.55 -16.00
N ILE A 184 28.51 17.71 -17.05
CA ILE A 184 27.49 18.76 -17.13
C ILE A 184 26.25 18.39 -16.32
N VAL A 185 25.80 17.13 -16.42
CA VAL A 185 24.53 16.70 -15.81
C VAL A 185 24.66 16.41 -14.31
N LEU A 186 25.80 15.86 -13.87
CA LEU A 186 25.96 15.40 -12.48
C LEU A 186 25.79 16.52 -11.43
N PRO A 187 26.32 17.75 -11.60
CA PRO A 187 26.09 18.84 -10.66
C PRO A 187 24.61 19.22 -10.54
N VAL A 188 23.87 19.24 -11.66
CA VAL A 188 22.44 19.56 -11.67
C VAL A 188 21.65 18.51 -10.88
N LEU A 189 21.93 17.23 -11.12
CA LEU A 189 21.32 16.13 -10.38
C LEU A 189 21.66 16.16 -8.89
N ALA A 190 22.91 16.52 -8.54
CA ALA A 190 23.33 16.64 -7.15
C ALA A 190 22.57 17.77 -6.42
N VAL A 191 22.40 18.94 -7.07
CA VAL A 191 21.61 20.04 -6.51
C VAL A 191 20.15 19.63 -6.32
N LEU A 192 19.53 18.99 -7.32
CA LEU A 192 18.15 18.49 -7.20
C LEU A 192 18.00 17.48 -6.06
N ALA A 193 18.96 16.56 -5.89
CA ALA A 193 18.97 15.61 -4.80
C ALA A 193 19.07 16.32 -3.43
N VAL A 194 19.91 17.34 -3.29
CA VAL A 194 20.03 18.13 -2.04
C VAL A 194 18.76 18.91 -1.75
N LEU A 195 18.18 19.58 -2.75
CA LEU A 195 16.94 20.35 -2.58
C LEU A 195 15.76 19.44 -2.17
N SER A 196 15.76 18.19 -2.62
CA SER A 196 14.70 17.22 -2.28
C SER A 196 14.63 16.87 -0.78
N VAL A 197 15.70 17.11 0.01
CA VAL A 197 15.75 16.75 1.44
C VAL A 197 14.64 17.45 2.24
N LYS A 198 14.26 18.67 1.83
CA LYS A 198 13.22 19.49 2.48
C LYS A 198 11.79 19.17 2.01
N VAL A 199 11.63 18.31 1.01
CA VAL A 199 10.33 17.96 0.44
C VAL A 199 9.74 16.76 1.19
N ASP A 200 8.43 16.61 1.10
CA ASP A 200 7.70 15.44 1.61
C ASP A 200 8.37 14.11 1.22
N PRO A 201 8.27 13.06 2.07
CA PRO A 201 8.97 11.81 1.87
C PRO A 201 8.69 11.12 0.52
N ALA A 202 7.46 11.24 0.01
CA ALA A 202 7.03 10.61 -1.23
C ALA A 202 7.66 11.27 -2.47
N PRO A 203 7.50 12.59 -2.73
CA PRO A 203 8.23 13.28 -3.79
C PRO A 203 9.75 13.16 -3.66
N ARG A 204 10.29 13.25 -2.43
CA ARG A 204 11.74 13.12 -2.19
C ARG A 204 12.30 11.80 -2.72
N ARG A 205 11.63 10.67 -2.43
CA ARG A 205 12.07 9.35 -2.92
C ARG A 205 12.06 9.31 -4.46
N ALA A 206 11.00 9.81 -5.09
CA ALA A 206 10.91 9.84 -6.55
C ALA A 206 12.03 10.71 -7.18
N ILE A 207 12.32 11.88 -6.61
CA ILE A 207 13.41 12.76 -7.07
C ILE A 207 14.77 12.08 -6.93
N LEU A 208 15.03 11.41 -5.81
CA LEU A 208 16.30 10.71 -5.59
C LEU A 208 16.46 9.51 -6.55
N GLU A 209 15.40 8.73 -6.79
CA GLU A 209 15.41 7.64 -7.79
C GLU A 209 15.70 8.19 -9.20
N LEU A 210 15.08 9.31 -9.56
CA LEU A 210 15.31 10.01 -10.82
C LEU A 210 16.75 10.52 -10.95
N CYS A 211 17.29 11.13 -9.91
CA CYS A 211 18.67 11.64 -9.93
C CYS A 211 19.68 10.50 -10.03
N ALA A 212 19.52 9.44 -9.23
CA ALA A 212 20.40 8.29 -9.28
C ALA A 212 20.34 7.56 -10.62
N GLY A 213 19.14 7.25 -11.12
CA GLY A 213 18.97 6.57 -12.40
C GLY A 213 19.38 7.44 -13.59
N GLY A 214 19.12 8.75 -13.54
CA GLY A 214 19.55 9.72 -14.55
C GLY A 214 21.07 9.84 -14.63
N ALA A 215 21.78 9.83 -13.49
CA ALA A 215 23.24 9.84 -13.45
C ALA A 215 23.83 8.56 -14.07
N VAL A 216 23.28 7.38 -13.71
CA VAL A 216 23.69 6.10 -14.30
C VAL A 216 23.44 6.08 -15.81
N LEU A 217 22.26 6.51 -16.24
CA LEU A 217 21.91 6.54 -17.66
C LEU A 217 22.81 7.49 -18.45
N SER A 218 23.13 8.67 -17.89
CA SER A 218 24.07 9.63 -18.47
C SER A 218 25.45 9.03 -18.66
N LEU A 219 25.97 8.34 -17.64
CA LEU A 219 27.27 7.66 -17.69
C LEU A 219 27.30 6.57 -18.77
N LEU A 220 26.33 5.67 -18.78
CA LEU A 220 26.25 4.58 -19.76
C LEU A 220 26.07 5.10 -21.19
N SER A 221 25.25 6.14 -21.35
CA SER A 221 25.03 6.84 -22.61
C SER A 221 26.33 7.47 -23.14
N GLY A 222 27.04 8.21 -22.29
CA GLY A 222 28.32 8.84 -22.63
C GLY A 222 29.40 7.83 -23.01
N MET A 223 29.56 6.77 -22.20
CA MET A 223 30.50 5.67 -22.50
C MET A 223 30.26 5.07 -23.90
N ARG A 224 29.00 4.82 -24.26
CA ARG A 224 28.64 4.30 -25.57
C ARG A 224 28.99 5.28 -26.69
N LEU A 225 28.68 6.57 -26.53
CA LEU A 225 29.00 7.59 -27.53
C LEU A 225 30.51 7.72 -27.75
N SER A 226 31.30 7.69 -26.67
CA SER A 226 32.76 7.72 -26.73
C SER A 226 33.33 6.49 -27.45
N ALA A 227 32.75 5.31 -27.24
CA ALA A 227 33.18 4.08 -27.90
C ALA A 227 32.87 4.06 -29.42
N LEU A 228 31.69 4.54 -29.82
CA LEU A 228 31.20 4.38 -31.19
C LEU A 228 31.57 5.51 -32.15
N LYS A 229 31.94 6.71 -31.64
CA LYS A 229 32.13 7.93 -32.44
C LYS A 229 31.08 8.08 -33.57
N PRO A 230 29.77 8.02 -33.27
CA PRO A 230 28.72 7.84 -34.27
C PRO A 230 28.53 9.06 -35.18
N ARG A 231 28.08 8.80 -36.42
CA ARG A 231 27.58 9.82 -37.37
C ARG A 231 26.30 10.47 -36.86
N LEU A 232 25.95 11.66 -37.40
CA LEU A 232 24.79 12.46 -37.00
C LEU A 232 23.46 11.69 -36.82
N PRO A 233 22.99 10.85 -37.78
CA PRO A 233 21.72 10.16 -37.60
C PRO A 233 21.74 9.15 -36.44
N ALA A 234 22.88 8.49 -36.23
CA ALA A 234 23.05 7.58 -35.10
C ALA A 234 23.08 8.32 -33.74
N ARG A 235 23.57 9.57 -33.71
CA ARG A 235 23.48 10.42 -32.52
C ARG A 235 22.04 10.79 -32.19
N ALA A 236 21.23 11.12 -33.19
CA ALA A 236 19.81 11.43 -33.00
C ALA A 236 19.04 10.23 -32.43
N VAL A 237 19.24 9.04 -33.00
CA VAL A 237 18.64 7.79 -32.48
C VAL A 237 19.10 7.51 -31.05
N HIS A 238 20.39 7.70 -30.74
CA HIS A 238 20.92 7.52 -29.40
C HIS A 238 20.29 8.50 -28.39
N ALA A 239 20.17 9.77 -28.75
CA ALA A 239 19.51 10.78 -27.93
C ALA A 239 18.02 10.43 -27.69
N ALA A 240 17.31 9.97 -28.72
CA ALA A 240 15.92 9.53 -28.59
C ALA A 240 15.80 8.33 -27.63
N LEU A 241 16.70 7.34 -27.71
CA LEU A 241 16.73 6.21 -26.77
C LEU A 241 17.02 6.65 -25.34
N ALA A 242 17.97 7.58 -25.14
CA ALA A 242 18.29 8.10 -23.82
C ALA A 242 17.10 8.86 -23.21
N LEU A 243 16.42 9.70 -24.00
CA LEU A 243 15.20 10.40 -23.58
C LEU A 243 14.07 9.42 -23.25
N ALA A 244 13.88 8.37 -24.05
CA ALA A 244 12.88 7.35 -23.79
C ALA A 244 13.15 6.57 -22.49
N ALA A 245 14.41 6.21 -22.22
CA ALA A 245 14.81 5.57 -20.98
C ALA A 245 14.62 6.49 -19.76
N LEU A 246 14.93 7.79 -19.89
CA LEU A 246 14.69 8.78 -18.84
C LEU A 246 13.20 8.95 -18.56
N ALA A 247 12.36 9.02 -19.61
CA ALA A 247 10.91 9.10 -19.46
C ALA A 247 10.33 7.85 -18.76
N CYS A 248 10.84 6.67 -19.10
CA CYS A 248 10.47 5.43 -18.43
C CYS A 248 10.87 5.42 -16.95
N LEU A 249 12.09 5.86 -16.63
CA LEU A 249 12.55 6.00 -15.26
C LEU A 249 11.67 6.99 -14.47
N ALA A 250 11.35 8.14 -15.07
CA ALA A 250 10.48 9.14 -14.46
C ALA A 250 9.09 8.59 -14.17
N TYR A 251 8.50 7.89 -15.14
CA TYR A 251 7.20 7.25 -14.95
C TYR A 251 7.21 6.23 -13.81
N VAL A 252 8.25 5.38 -13.73
CA VAL A 252 8.40 4.38 -12.66
C VAL A 252 8.57 5.05 -11.29
N ALA A 253 9.40 6.09 -11.19
CA ALA A 253 9.61 6.82 -9.93
C ALA A 253 8.32 7.49 -9.44
N VAL A 254 7.58 8.15 -10.33
CA VAL A 254 6.28 8.77 -10.04
C VAL A 254 5.24 7.73 -9.64
N TYR A 255 5.18 6.58 -10.33
CA TYR A 255 4.31 5.46 -9.97
C TYR A 255 4.63 4.90 -8.58
N ARG A 256 5.91 4.68 -8.28
CA ARG A 256 6.33 4.11 -6.99
C ARG A 256 6.04 5.03 -5.81
N GLY A 257 6.16 6.35 -6.01
CA GLY A 257 5.84 7.37 -5.02
C GLY A 257 4.35 7.67 -4.87
N ASP A 258 3.46 6.96 -5.57
CA ASP A 258 2.02 7.23 -5.61
C ASP A 258 1.67 8.67 -6.05
N LEU A 259 2.54 9.28 -6.86
CA LEU A 259 2.45 10.68 -7.30
C LEU A 259 1.65 10.86 -8.60
N ILE A 260 1.21 9.79 -9.25
CA ILE A 260 0.49 9.87 -10.52
C ILE A 260 -0.76 10.75 -10.40
N GLY A 261 -1.52 10.60 -9.32
CA GLY A 261 -2.73 11.40 -9.09
C GLY A 261 -2.41 12.89 -8.99
N MET A 262 -1.38 13.23 -8.21
CA MET A 262 -0.90 14.60 -8.06
C MET A 262 -0.46 15.20 -9.40
N VAL A 263 0.35 14.47 -10.18
CA VAL A 263 0.82 14.93 -11.49
C VAL A 263 -0.34 15.13 -12.47
N GLN A 264 -1.30 14.21 -12.49
CA GLN A 264 -2.50 14.33 -13.32
C GLN A 264 -3.33 15.56 -12.93
N GLU A 265 -3.46 15.82 -11.64
CA GLU A 265 -4.18 16.98 -11.14
C GLU A 265 -3.47 18.28 -11.54
N THR A 266 -2.14 18.38 -11.34
CA THR A 266 -1.35 19.54 -11.78
C THR A 266 -1.51 19.83 -13.27
N PHE A 267 -1.57 18.81 -14.13
CA PHE A 267 -1.83 19.02 -15.56
C PHE A 267 -3.26 19.49 -15.86
N ARG A 268 -4.24 19.09 -15.02
CA ARG A 268 -5.64 19.45 -15.18
C ARG A 268 -5.93 20.88 -14.70
N THR A 269 -5.37 21.27 -13.57
CA THR A 269 -5.62 22.56 -12.92
C THR A 269 -4.63 23.64 -13.34
N GLY A 270 -3.48 23.25 -13.87
CA GLY A 270 -2.33 24.14 -14.07
C GLY A 270 -1.47 24.25 -12.81
N PRO A 271 -0.25 24.81 -12.93
CA PRO A 271 0.56 25.14 -11.77
C PRO A 271 -0.10 26.30 -11.02
N GLU A 272 -0.42 26.08 -9.74
CA GLU A 272 -0.73 27.17 -8.80
C GLU A 272 0.54 27.97 -8.46
#